data_AF-A0A9E1EJP0-F1
#
_entry.id   AF-A0A9E1EJP0-F1
#
_cell.length_a   1.000
_cell.length_b   1.000
_cell.length_c   1.000
_cell.angle_alpha   90.00
_cell.angle_beta   90.00
_cell.angle_gamma   90.00
#
_symmetry.space_group_name_H-M   'P 1'
#
loop_
_entity.id
_entity.type
_entity.pdbx_description
1 polymer ?
#
loop_
_entity_poly.entity_id
_entity_poly.type
_entity_poly.pdbx_seq_one_letter_code
_entity_poly.pdbx_strand_id
1 'polypeptide(L)'
;ILAHIERYPALMEDTERLGSYIDMGCITQVNISSFADSPRKIKKHLLKLLDSGYIYLIGSDSHNMNTRPPEYESGIKEILKKCSPDTLDMLINNANELVK
;
A
#
# COMPACT_ATOMS: atom_id res chain seq x y z
N ILE A 1 -13.08 -1.11 1.90
CA ILE A 1 -11.72 -0.68 1.51
C ILE A 1 -11.40 0.62 2.25
N LEU A 2 -10.34 0.64 3.06
CA LEU A 2 -9.75 1.85 3.61
C LEU A 2 -8.72 2.38 2.60
N ALA A 3 -9.09 3.42 1.86
CA ALA A 3 -8.24 3.98 0.81
C ALA A 3 -7.02 4.70 1.40
N HIS A 4 -5.89 4.66 0.69
CA HIS A 4 -4.65 5.38 0.96
C HIS A 4 -4.35 5.55 2.46
N ILE A 5 -4.24 4.44 3.20
CA ILE A 5 -4.12 4.45 4.66
C ILE A 5 -2.90 5.23 5.16
N GLU A 6 -1.88 5.39 4.31
CA GLU A 6 -0.67 6.15 4.59
C GLU A 6 -0.92 7.65 4.79
N ARG A 7 -2.09 8.15 4.37
CA ARG A 7 -2.51 9.54 4.59
C ARG A 7 -3.13 9.79 5.96
N TYR A 8 -3.37 8.73 6.75
CA TYR A 8 -4.00 8.82 8.06
C TYR A 8 -2.99 8.49 9.16
N PRO A 9 -2.41 9.51 9.84
CA PRO A 9 -1.50 9.28 10.97
C PRO A 9 -2.10 8.34 12.03
N ALA A 10 -3.41 8.47 12.28
CA ALA A 10 -4.13 7.63 13.23
C ALA A 10 -4.13 6.12 12.90
N LEU A 11 -3.89 5.73 11.64
CA LEU A 11 -3.76 4.33 11.21
C LEU A 11 -2.29 3.91 11.04
N MET A 12 -1.41 4.87 10.72
CA MET A 12 0.02 4.64 10.51
C MET A 12 0.82 4.57 11.81
N GLU A 13 0.38 5.27 12.85
CA GLU A 13 1.07 5.32 14.14
C GLU A 13 0.55 4.26 15.13
N ASP A 14 -0.66 3.75 14.90
CA ASP A 14 -1.35 2.80 15.76
C ASP A 14 -1.72 1.54 14.95
N THR A 15 -0.77 0.60 14.91
CA THR A 15 -0.95 -0.67 14.19
C THR A 15 -2.02 -1.56 14.83
N GLU A 16 -2.27 -1.43 16.14
CA GLU A 16 -3.37 -2.16 16.81
C GLU A 16 -4.73 -1.66 16.32
N ARG A 17 -4.90 -0.35 16.22
CA ARG A 17 -6.10 0.23 15.62
C ARG A 17 -6.27 -0.21 14.17
N LEU A 18 -5.20 -0.18 13.36
CA LEU A 18 -5.26 -0.68 11.98
C LEU A 18 -5.69 -2.15 11.93
N GLY A 19 -5.10 -2.98 12.78
CA GLY A 19 -5.45 -4.39 12.94
C GLY A 19 -6.92 -4.58 13.30
N SER A 20 -7.46 -3.78 14.23
CA SER A 20 -8.87 -3.88 14.62
C SER A 20 -9.85 -3.64 13.46
N TYR A 21 -9.52 -2.74 12.52
CA TYR A 21 -10.35 -2.56 11.33
C TYR A 21 -10.23 -3.74 10.36
N ILE A 22 -9.03 -4.30 10.22
CA ILE A 22 -8.80 -5.50 9.41
C ILE A 22 -9.58 -6.69 9.98
N ASP A 23 -9.57 -6.87 11.29
CA ASP A 23 -10.33 -7.91 11.99
C ASP A 23 -11.85 -7.74 11.81
N MET A 24 -12.32 -6.51 11.63
CA MET A 24 -13.72 -6.21 11.27
C MET A 24 -14.04 -6.51 9.79
N GLY A 25 -13.08 -7.00 9.00
CA GLY A 25 -13.23 -7.31 7.58
C GLY A 25 -12.89 -6.16 6.63
N CYS A 26 -12.28 -5.08 7.12
CA CYS A 26 -11.82 -4.01 6.24
C CYS A 26 -10.51 -4.41 5.55
N ILE A 27 -10.47 -4.30 4.23
CA ILE A 27 -9.21 -4.33 3.47
C ILE A 27 -8.63 -2.94 3.30
N THR A 28 -7.31 -2.85 3.19
CA THR A 28 -6.54 -1.60 3.13
C THR A 28 -5.94 -1.40 1.75
N GLN A 29 -5.78 -0.13 1.36
CA GLN A 29 -5.09 0.25 0.14
C GLN A 29 -4.04 1.33 0.44
N VAL A 30 -2.89 1.26 -0.23
CA VAL A 30 -1.82 2.28 -0.16
C VAL A 30 -1.49 2.78 -1.56
N ASN A 31 -1.18 4.08 -1.70
CA ASN A 31 -0.76 4.61 -3.00
C ASN A 31 0.63 4.08 -3.36
N ILE A 32 0.79 3.58 -4.59
CA ILE A 32 2.05 2.95 -5.03
C ILE A 32 3.23 3.94 -5.02
N SER A 33 2.97 5.21 -5.34
CA SER A 33 3.99 6.27 -5.27
C SER A 33 4.49 6.52 -3.86
N SER A 34 3.69 6.24 -2.82
CA SER A 34 4.08 6.41 -1.42
C SER A 34 5.26 5.51 -1.02
N PHE A 35 5.48 4.39 -1.72
CA PHE A 35 6.66 3.54 -1.54
C PHE A 35 7.95 4.16 -2.08
N ALA A 36 7.86 5.11 -3.02
CA ALA A 36 8.99 5.79 -3.63
C ALA A 36 9.23 7.20 -3.06
N ASP A 37 8.17 7.99 -2.94
CA ASP A 37 8.25 9.45 -2.74
C ASP A 37 8.12 9.87 -1.27
N SER A 38 7.65 8.99 -0.40
CA SER A 38 7.50 9.32 1.02
C SER A 38 8.86 9.49 1.73
N PRO A 39 8.91 10.22 2.85
CA PRO A 39 10.06 10.25 3.74
C PRO A 39 10.55 8.84 4.11
N ARG A 40 11.87 8.66 4.25
CA ARG A 40 12.51 7.35 4.50
C ARG A 40 11.88 6.56 5.65
N LYS A 41 11.50 7.25 6.75
CA LYS A 41 10.84 6.63 7.91
C LYS A 41 9.48 6.01 7.52
N ILE A 42 8.69 6.75 6.75
CA ILE A 42 7.37 6.31 6.26
C ILE A 42 7.54 5.13 5.30
N LYS A 43 8.45 5.21 4.32
CA LYS A 43 8.72 4.10 3.38
C LYS A 43 9.06 2.80 4.09
N LYS A 44 9.96 2.87 5.09
CA LYS A 44 10.34 1.69 5.88
C LYS A 44 9.13 1.11 6.63
N HIS A 45 8.26 1.98 7.15
CA HIS A 45 7.05 1.54 7.83
C HIS A 45 6.03 0.90 6.87
N LEU A 46 5.80 1.52 5.70
CA LEU A 46 4.91 0.95 4.66
C LEU A 46 5.37 -0.42 4.20
N LEU A 47 6.67 -0.59 3.95
CA LEU A 47 7.23 -1.89 3.58
C LEU A 47 7.05 -2.93 4.69
N LYS A 48 7.18 -2.53 5.97
CA LYS A 48 6.92 -3.41 7.10
C LYS A 48 5.43 -3.81 7.15
N LEU A 49 4.51 -2.87 6.96
CA LEU A 49 3.07 -3.15 6.92
C LEU A 49 2.72 -4.08 5.77
N LEU A 50 3.30 -3.86 4.58
CA LEU A 50 3.13 -4.73 3.42
C LEU A 50 3.61 -6.16 3.70
N ASP A 51 4.84 -6.29 4.18
CA ASP A 51 5.45 -7.59 4.53
C ASP A 51 4.69 -8.32 5.66
N SER A 52 4.06 -7.56 6.56
CA SER A 52 3.23 -8.09 7.66
C SER A 52 1.78 -8.36 7.25
N GLY A 53 1.42 -8.19 5.97
CA GLY A 53 0.06 -8.46 5.46
C GLY A 53 -1.00 -7.40 5.78
N TYR A 54 -0.61 -6.24 6.31
CA TYR A 54 -1.54 -5.14 6.64
C TYR A 54 -1.93 -4.28 5.43
N ILE A 55 -1.28 -4.46 4.27
CA ILE A 55 -1.60 -3.75 3.02
C ILE A 55 -2.14 -4.78 2.03
N TYR A 56 -3.44 -4.75 1.79
CA TYR A 56 -4.10 -5.71 0.90
C TYR A 56 -4.05 -5.28 -0.58
N LEU A 57 -4.11 -3.97 -0.85
CA LEU A 57 -4.10 -3.39 -2.20
C LEU A 57 -3.05 -2.30 -2.36
N ILE A 58 -2.61 -2.13 -3.60
CA ILE A 58 -1.96 -0.92 -4.08
C ILE A 58 -2.83 -0.24 -5.14
N GLY A 59 -2.77 1.09 -5.19
CA GLY A 59 -3.47 1.89 -6.19
C GLY A 59 -2.63 3.09 -6.58
N SER A 60 -2.85 3.67 -7.76
CA SER A 60 -2.10 4.88 -8.12
C SER A 60 -2.68 6.16 -7.53
N ASP A 61 -3.99 6.19 -7.27
CA ASP A 61 -4.71 7.41 -6.88
C ASP A 61 -4.37 8.56 -7.86
N SER A 62 -4.28 8.21 -9.14
CA SER A 62 -3.94 9.13 -10.22
C SER A 62 -5.09 10.04 -10.58
N HIS A 63 -4.78 11.26 -10.98
CA HIS A 63 -5.78 12.26 -11.39
C HIS A 63 -5.50 12.84 -12.78
N ASN A 64 -4.26 12.76 -13.27
CA ASN A 64 -3.83 13.24 -14.58
C ASN A 64 -2.38 12.76 -14.86
N MET A 65 -1.85 12.99 -16.07
CA MET A 65 -0.49 12.58 -16.45
C MET A 65 0.63 13.54 -16.02
N ASN A 66 0.31 14.64 -15.34
CA ASN A 66 1.25 15.72 -15.06
C ASN A 66 1.62 15.79 -13.56
N THR A 67 0.64 16.07 -12.70
CA THR A 67 0.84 16.28 -11.27
C THR A 67 0.57 15.03 -10.43
N ARG A 68 -0.29 14.11 -10.91
CA ARG A 68 -0.59 12.85 -10.22
C ARG A 68 -0.72 11.66 -11.21
N PRO A 69 0.37 11.32 -11.95
CA PRO A 69 0.40 10.18 -12.88
C PRO A 69 0.34 8.81 -12.19
N PRO A 70 0.10 7.72 -12.94
CA PRO A 70 0.09 6.35 -12.42
C PRO A 70 1.50 5.77 -12.27
N GLU A 71 2.28 6.35 -11.37
CA GLU A 71 3.71 6.05 -11.11
C GLU A 71 3.92 4.68 -10.43
N TYR A 72 3.60 3.58 -11.14
CA TYR A 72 3.77 2.23 -10.60
C TYR A 72 5.23 1.78 -10.57
N GLU A 73 6.04 2.16 -11.57
CA GLU A 73 7.38 1.60 -11.76
C GLU A 73 8.30 1.89 -10.57
N SER A 74 8.31 3.13 -10.08
CA SER A 74 9.15 3.55 -8.95
C SER A 74 8.76 2.84 -7.65
N GLY A 75 7.46 2.74 -7.36
CA GLY A 75 6.95 2.06 -6.17
C GLY A 75 7.23 0.56 -6.20
N ILE A 76 7.01 -0.10 -7.34
CA ILE A 76 7.31 -1.53 -7.53
C ILE A 76 8.80 -1.81 -7.31
N LYS A 77 9.70 -0.96 -7.84
CA LYS A 77 11.14 -1.11 -7.61
C LYS A 77 11.51 -1.06 -6.13
N GLU A 78 10.85 -0.21 -5.34
CA GLU A 78 11.11 -0.14 -3.90
C GLU A 78 10.56 -1.37 -3.14
N ILE A 79 9.40 -1.89 -3.55
CA ILE A 79 8.83 -3.14 -3.01
C ILE A 79 9.78 -4.31 -3.28
N LEU A 80 10.21 -4.52 -4.53
CA LEU A 80 11.08 -5.65 -4.90
C LEU A 80 12.48 -5.61 -4.27
N LYS A 81 12.94 -4.45 -3.79
CA LYS A 81 14.20 -4.35 -3.03
C LYS A 81 14.10 -4.93 -1.62
N LYS A 82 12.89 -5.11 -1.09
CA LYS A 82 12.66 -5.36 0.35
C LYS A 82 11.68 -6.50 0.64
N CYS A 83 10.74 -6.76 -0.26
CA CYS A 83 9.78 -7.84 -0.19
C CYS A 83 10.09 -8.90 -1.26
N SER A 84 9.55 -10.10 -1.10
CA SER A 84 9.70 -11.16 -2.11
C SER A 84 8.97 -10.80 -3.42
N PRO A 85 9.39 -11.34 -4.57
CA PRO A 85 8.64 -11.21 -5.82
C PRO A 85 7.16 -11.62 -5.71
N ASP A 86 6.88 -12.66 -4.92
CA ASP A 86 5.53 -13.17 -4.65
C ASP A 86 4.60 -12.10 -4.05
N THR A 87 5.16 -11.06 -3.42
CA THR A 87 4.39 -9.93 -2.88
C THR A 87 3.65 -9.19 -4.00
N LEU A 88 4.25 -9.05 -5.20
CA LEU A 88 3.56 -8.41 -6.33
C LEU A 88 2.45 -9.29 -6.87
N ASP A 89 2.69 -10.59 -6.99
CA ASP A 89 1.67 -11.55 -7.45
C ASP A 89 0.48 -11.56 -6.48
N MET A 90 0.74 -11.53 -5.18
CA MET A 90 -0.29 -11.38 -4.15
C MET A 90 -1.09 -10.09 -4.36
N LEU A 91 -0.44 -8.94 -4.52
CA LEU A 91 -1.13 -7.65 -4.73
C LEU A 91 -1.99 -7.65 -6.02
N ILE A 92 -1.51 -8.27 -7.10
CA ILE A 92 -2.24 -8.42 -8.36
C ILE A 92 -3.45 -9.34 -8.16
N ASN A 93 -3.27 -10.48 -7.49
CA ASN A 93 -4.35 -11.42 -7.22
C ASN A 93 -5.44 -10.81 -6.34
N ASN A 94 -5.07 -10.12 -5.25
CA ASN A 94 -5.98 -9.41 -4.38
C ASN A 94 -6.82 -8.36 -5.15
N ALA A 95 -6.19 -7.62 -6.07
CA ALA A 95 -6.90 -6.67 -6.92
C ALA A 95 -7.90 -7.37 -7.86
N ASN A 96 -7.50 -8.50 -8.46
CA ASN A 96 -8.36 -9.29 -9.33
C ASN A 96 -9.54 -9.94 -8.60
N GLU A 97 -9.40 -10.27 -7.31
CA GLU A 97 -10.50 -10.80 -6.49
C GLU A 97 -11.63 -9.79 -6.27
N LEU A 98 -11.32 -8.49 -6.24
CA LEU A 98 -12.31 -7.43 -6.00
C LEU A 98 -13.14 -7.02 -7.21
N VAL A 99 -12.65 -7.31 -8.42
CA VAL A 99 -13.28 -6.88 -9.68
C VAL A 99 -14.10 -8.01 -10.32
N LYS A 100 -14.14 -9.19 -9.70
CA LYS A 100 -15.03 -10.30 -10.08
C LYS A 100 -16.47 -10.04 -9.62
#